data_AF-A0AAE1AJU0-F1
#
_entry.id   AF-A0AAE1AJU0-F1
#
_cell.length_a   1.000
_cell.length_b   1.000
_cell.length_c   1.000
_cell.angle_alpha   90.00
_cell.angle_beta   90.00
_cell.angle_gamma   90.00
#
_symmetry.space_group_name_H-M   'P 1'
#
loop_
_entity.id
_entity.type
_entity.pdbx_description
1 polymer ?
#
loop_
_entity_poly.entity_id
_entity_poly.type
_entity_poly.pdbx_seq_one_letter_code
_entity_poly.pdbx_strand_id
1 'polypeptide(L)'
;MNESFLNFNKLSDRLDCLFYNSMKNESFLNFNKFLDRLDCLFYNSMKNESFLNFNKLSDRLDCLFYNSMKNESFLNLNKLSDRLDCLFYNSMKNESFLNFNKFLDRLDCLFYNSMKNESFLNFNKLSDRLDCLFYNSMKNESFLNLNKLSDRLDCLSYNSMMNESFLNFNKLSDRLDCLSYNSMNNQPQYAKAWTDWIVCSTTA
;
A
#
# COMPACT_ATOMS: atom_id res chain seq x y z
N MET A 1 -16.36 -11.97 -20.81
CA MET A 1 -15.56 -11.30 -19.77
C MET A 1 -15.06 -12.37 -18.82
N ASN A 2 -13.74 -12.42 -18.57
CA ASN A 2 -13.14 -13.39 -17.64
C ASN A 2 -12.97 -12.72 -16.29
N GLU A 3 -13.99 -12.86 -15.44
CA GLU A 3 -13.96 -12.49 -14.03
C GLU A 3 -13.64 -13.74 -13.20
N SER A 4 -12.96 -13.56 -12.08
CA SER A 4 -12.78 -14.65 -11.11
C SER A 4 -12.98 -14.13 -9.71
N PHE A 5 -13.89 -14.78 -8.98
CA PHE A 5 -14.18 -14.50 -7.59
C PHE A 5 -13.75 -15.69 -6.73
N LEU A 6 -12.86 -15.46 -5.77
CA LEU A 6 -12.41 -16.46 -4.81
C LEU A 6 -12.63 -15.93 -3.40
N ASN A 7 -13.25 -16.76 -2.55
CA ASN A 7 -13.57 -16.37 -1.18
C ASN A 7 -13.18 -17.48 -0.20
N PHE A 8 -12.30 -17.14 0.73
CA PHE A 8 -11.82 -18.01 1.79
C PHE A 8 -12.44 -17.58 3.12
N ASN A 9 -13.35 -18.40 3.66
CA ASN A 9 -14.13 -18.00 4.82
C ASN A 9 -13.37 -18.12 6.14
N LYS A 10 -12.75 -19.27 6.41
CA LYS A 10 -11.98 -19.50 7.62
C LYS A 10 -10.87 -20.49 7.35
N LEU A 11 -9.65 -20.08 7.67
CA LEU A 11 -8.47 -20.92 7.61
C LEU A 11 -7.72 -20.77 8.93
N SER A 12 -7.35 -21.91 9.53
CA SER A 12 -6.69 -21.97 10.83
C SER A 12 -5.17 -22.03 10.75
N ASP A 13 -4.66 -22.51 9.62
CA ASP A 13 -3.26 -22.89 9.44
C ASP A 13 -2.63 -22.03 8.34
N ARG A 14 -1.35 -22.26 8.04
CA ARG A 14 -0.66 -21.58 6.95
C ARG A 14 -1.31 -21.82 5.59
N LEU A 15 -1.41 -20.76 4.78
CA LEU A 15 -1.83 -20.84 3.39
C LEU A 15 -0.83 -20.08 2.53
N ASP A 16 -0.32 -20.77 1.52
CA ASP A 16 0.48 -20.16 0.48
C ASP A 16 -0.38 -20.09 -0.80
N CYS A 17 -0.58 -18.88 -1.29
CA CYS A 17 -1.39 -18.61 -2.47
C CYS A 17 -0.51 -18.15 -3.63
N LEU A 18 -0.58 -18.85 -4.75
CA LEU A 18 0.01 -18.41 -6.01
C LEU A 18 -1.08 -18.10 -7.03
N PHE A 19 -1.14 -16.86 -7.48
CA PHE A 19 -2.06 -16.43 -8.51
C PHE A 19 -1.28 -15.91 -9.71
N TYR A 20 -1.27 -16.70 -10.77
CA TYR A 20 -0.75 -16.30 -12.07
C TYR A 20 -1.92 -16.05 -13.03
N ASN A 21 -2.04 -14.83 -13.56
CA ASN A 21 -2.98 -14.55 -14.64
C ASN A 21 -2.32 -13.74 -15.75
N SER A 22 -2.40 -14.19 -16.98
CA SER A 22 -1.87 -13.43 -18.12
C SER A 22 -2.79 -12.26 -18.51
N MET A 23 -4.09 -12.51 -18.68
CA MET A 23 -5.09 -11.52 -19.12
C MET A 23 -6.42 -11.77 -18.40
N LYS A 24 -6.89 -10.83 -17.59
CA LYS A 24 -8.25 -10.82 -17.02
C LYS A 24 -8.79 -9.41 -16.96
N ASN A 25 -10.11 -9.25 -17.11
CA ASN A 25 -10.73 -7.95 -16.87
C ASN A 25 -10.73 -7.66 -15.37
N GLU A 26 -11.27 -8.56 -14.56
CA GLU A 26 -11.39 -8.33 -13.12
C GLU A 26 -11.04 -9.59 -12.31
N SER A 27 -10.60 -9.36 -11.08
CA SER A 27 -10.34 -10.45 -10.14
C SER A 27 -10.61 -10.00 -8.72
N PHE A 28 -11.39 -10.80 -8.00
CA PHE A 28 -11.78 -10.54 -6.63
C PHE A 28 -11.32 -11.70 -5.76
N LEU A 29 -10.56 -11.39 -4.73
CA LEU A 29 -10.04 -12.33 -3.76
C LEU A 29 -10.36 -11.82 -2.37
N ASN A 30 -11.13 -12.60 -1.62
CA ASN A 30 -11.56 -12.23 -0.29
C ASN A 30 -11.14 -13.29 0.72
N PHE A 31 -10.53 -12.85 1.82
CA PHE A 31 -10.13 -13.68 2.95
C PHE A 31 -10.83 -13.16 4.20
N ASN A 32 -11.79 -13.91 4.71
CA ASN A 32 -12.61 -13.45 5.83
C ASN A 32 -11.90 -13.59 7.17
N LYS A 33 -11.36 -14.78 7.47
CA LYS A 33 -10.66 -15.03 8.73
C LYS A 33 -9.50 -15.98 8.53
N PHE A 34 -8.33 -15.53 8.94
CA PHE A 34 -7.09 -16.28 8.89
C PHE A 34 -6.39 -16.16 10.25
N LEU A 35 -5.96 -17.28 10.81
CA LEU A 35 -5.49 -17.37 12.19
C LEU A 35 -3.98 -17.55 12.36
N ASP A 36 -3.24 -17.65 11.28
CA ASP A 36 -1.82 -17.96 11.35
C ASP A 36 -1.08 -17.17 10.25
N ARG A 37 -0.39 -17.84 9.34
CA ARG A 37 0.37 -17.18 8.26
C ARG A 37 -0.27 -17.30 6.88
N LEU A 38 -0.40 -16.17 6.19
CA LEU A 38 -0.84 -16.11 4.81
C LEU A 38 0.26 -15.52 3.94
N ASP A 39 0.81 -16.32 3.03
CA ASP A 39 1.77 -15.84 2.03
C ASP A 39 1.05 -15.81 0.68
N CYS A 40 1.01 -14.65 0.03
CA CYS A 40 0.35 -14.50 -1.26
C CYS A 40 1.29 -13.91 -2.31
N LEU A 41 1.44 -14.62 -3.43
CA LEU A 41 2.14 -14.12 -4.61
C LEU A 41 1.16 -13.96 -5.77
N PHE A 42 1.09 -12.73 -6.27
CA PHE A 42 0.25 -12.36 -7.39
C PHE A 42 1.12 -11.89 -8.54
N TYR A 43 1.11 -12.65 -9.62
CA TYR A 43 1.71 -12.25 -10.88
C TYR A 43 0.62 -12.02 -11.91
N ASN A 44 0.50 -10.78 -12.42
CA ASN A 44 -0.41 -10.50 -13.53
C ASN A 44 0.26 -9.67 -14.62
N SER A 45 0.21 -10.12 -15.88
CA SER A 45 0.75 -9.29 -16.97
C SER A 45 -0.16 -8.14 -17.34
N MET A 46 -1.46 -8.38 -17.57
CA MET A 46 -2.43 -7.35 -17.93
C MET A 46 -3.74 -7.57 -17.17
N LYS A 47 -4.16 -6.58 -16.37
CA LYS A 47 -5.48 -6.57 -15.71
C LYS A 47 -6.13 -5.21 -15.80
N ASN A 48 -7.45 -5.19 -15.98
CA ASN A 48 -8.19 -3.95 -15.80
C ASN A 48 -8.30 -3.64 -14.30
N GLU A 49 -8.86 -4.57 -13.52
CA GLU A 49 -9.08 -4.35 -12.09
C GLU A 49 -8.68 -5.57 -11.24
N SER A 50 -8.28 -5.30 -10.01
CA SER A 50 -8.18 -6.36 -9.00
C SER A 50 -8.54 -5.85 -7.62
N PHE A 51 -9.30 -6.66 -6.91
CA PHE A 51 -9.69 -6.40 -5.53
C PHE A 51 -9.22 -7.54 -4.65
N LEU A 52 -8.48 -7.17 -3.62
CA LEU A 52 -7.99 -8.08 -2.60
C LEU A 52 -8.42 -7.56 -1.26
N ASN A 53 -9.28 -8.32 -0.59
CA ASN A 53 -9.80 -7.95 0.69
C ASN A 53 -9.46 -9.00 1.74
N PHE A 54 -8.95 -8.54 2.87
CA PHE A 54 -8.62 -9.36 4.02
C PHE A 54 -9.34 -8.77 5.22
N ASN A 55 -10.33 -9.49 5.75
CA ASN A 55 -11.15 -8.98 6.83
C ASN A 55 -10.48 -9.13 8.20
N LYS A 56 -9.93 -10.30 8.51
CA LYS A 56 -9.24 -10.56 9.76
C LYS A 56 -8.09 -11.53 9.59
N LEU A 57 -6.88 -11.03 9.78
CA LEU A 57 -5.65 -11.82 9.92
C LEU A 57 -5.16 -11.67 11.36
N SER A 58 -4.81 -12.77 12.03
CA SER A 58 -4.27 -12.65 13.38
C SER A 58 -2.76 -12.43 13.37
N ASP A 59 -1.99 -13.22 12.62
CA ASP A 59 -0.55 -13.24 12.88
C ASP A 59 0.20 -12.55 11.73
N ARG A 60 0.40 -13.23 10.59
CA ARG A 60 1.27 -12.71 9.53
C ARG A 60 0.65 -12.76 8.15
N LEU A 61 0.79 -11.67 7.40
CA LEU A 61 0.52 -11.60 5.97
C LEU A 61 1.78 -11.15 5.23
N ASP A 62 2.29 -11.99 4.34
CA ASP A 62 3.30 -11.58 3.37
C ASP A 62 2.65 -11.53 1.99
N CYS A 63 2.68 -10.36 1.36
CA CYS A 63 2.10 -10.16 0.03
C CYS A 63 3.15 -9.68 -0.96
N LEU A 64 3.28 -10.39 -2.07
CA LEU A 64 4.07 -9.96 -3.21
C LEU A 64 3.18 -9.79 -4.44
N PHE A 65 3.18 -8.59 -4.98
CA PHE A 65 2.42 -8.21 -6.16
C PHE A 65 3.38 -7.80 -7.27
N TYR A 66 3.38 -8.56 -8.35
CA TYR A 66 4.04 -8.19 -9.59
C TYR A 66 2.97 -7.97 -10.66
N ASN A 67 2.83 -6.73 -11.16
CA ASN A 67 1.98 -6.47 -12.31
C ASN A 67 2.71 -5.69 -13.41
N SER A 68 2.60 -6.13 -14.66
CA SER A 68 3.21 -5.38 -15.77
C SER A 68 2.36 -4.17 -16.14
N MET A 69 1.07 -4.38 -16.45
CA MET A 69 0.12 -3.33 -16.81
C MET A 69 -1.17 -3.50 -16.03
N LYS A 70 -1.62 -2.44 -15.37
CA LYS A 70 -2.86 -2.47 -14.59
C LYS A 70 -3.58 -1.13 -14.60
N ASN A 71 -4.88 -1.14 -14.87
CA ASN A 71 -5.67 0.08 -14.69
C ASN A 71 -5.85 0.36 -13.21
N GLU A 72 -6.49 -0.55 -12.46
CA GLU A 72 -6.80 -0.31 -11.06
C GLU A 72 -6.42 -1.49 -10.17
N SER A 73 -6.04 -1.18 -8.94
CA SER A 73 -5.90 -2.19 -7.91
C SER A 73 -6.33 -1.68 -6.55
N PHE A 74 -7.10 -2.51 -5.86
CA PHE A 74 -7.56 -2.27 -4.52
C PHE A 74 -7.05 -3.39 -3.61
N LEU A 75 -6.30 -3.01 -2.57
CA LEU A 75 -6.02 -3.87 -1.43
C LEU A 75 -6.72 -3.25 -0.23
N ASN A 76 -7.57 -4.03 0.43
CA ASN A 76 -8.18 -3.61 1.68
C ASN A 76 -7.87 -4.64 2.77
N LEU A 77 -7.34 -4.14 3.88
CA LEU A 77 -6.99 -4.92 5.07
C LEU A 77 -7.72 -4.32 6.26
N ASN A 78 -8.78 -5.00 6.70
CA ASN A 78 -9.65 -4.47 7.75
C ASN A 78 -9.04 -4.64 9.14
N LYS A 79 -8.50 -5.81 9.44
CA LYS A 79 -7.84 -6.06 10.71
C LYS A 79 -6.67 -7.01 10.54
N LEU A 80 -5.51 -6.58 11.02
CA LEU A 80 -4.34 -7.43 11.20
C LEU A 80 -3.76 -7.17 12.60
N SER A 81 -3.40 -8.23 13.33
CA SER A 81 -2.80 -8.06 14.66
C SER A 81 -1.29 -7.83 14.54
N ASP A 82 -0.53 -8.80 14.05
CA ASP A 82 0.92 -8.69 14.24
C ASP A 82 1.61 -8.04 13.03
N ARG A 83 1.85 -8.77 11.94
CA ARG A 83 2.77 -8.29 10.89
C ARG A 83 2.23 -8.35 9.46
N LEU A 84 2.41 -7.26 8.73
CA LEU A 84 2.26 -7.22 7.27
C LEU A 84 3.57 -6.83 6.63
N ASP A 85 4.04 -7.69 5.73
CA ASP A 85 5.08 -7.34 4.77
C ASP A 85 4.46 -7.31 3.37
N CYS A 86 4.54 -6.16 2.72
CA CYS A 86 3.89 -5.91 1.43
C CYS A 86 4.91 -5.41 0.42
N LEU A 87 5.10 -6.14 -0.68
CA LEU A 87 5.93 -5.72 -1.80
C LEU A 87 5.10 -5.61 -3.07
N PHE A 88 5.12 -4.42 -3.66
CA PHE A 88 4.40 -4.12 -4.89
C PHE A 88 5.39 -3.64 -5.94
N TYR A 89 5.52 -4.43 -7.00
CA TYR A 89 6.22 -4.06 -8.21
C TYR A 89 5.20 -3.87 -9.34
N ASN A 90 5.08 -2.66 -9.89
CA ASN A 90 4.27 -2.44 -11.08
C ASN A 90 5.03 -1.65 -12.15
N SER A 91 5.05 -2.14 -13.39
CA SER A 91 5.69 -1.36 -14.48
C SER A 91 4.82 -0.16 -14.88
N MET A 92 3.53 -0.39 -15.14
CA MET A 92 2.56 0.64 -15.53
C MET A 92 1.29 0.48 -14.71
N LYS A 93 0.87 1.56 -14.04
CA LYS A 93 -0.33 1.53 -13.23
C LYS A 93 -1.11 2.84 -13.31
N ASN A 94 -2.40 2.77 -13.62
CA ASN A 94 -3.21 3.98 -13.63
C ASN A 94 -3.52 4.39 -12.19
N GLU A 95 -4.15 3.51 -11.41
CA GLU A 95 -4.56 3.80 -10.03
C GLU A 95 -4.22 2.66 -9.08
N SER A 96 -3.92 3.03 -7.83
CA SER A 96 -3.80 2.06 -6.75
C SER A 96 -4.35 2.60 -5.46
N PHE A 97 -5.23 1.82 -4.84
CA PHE A 97 -5.78 2.12 -3.53
C PHE A 97 -5.38 1.02 -2.57
N LEU A 98 -4.74 1.42 -1.49
CA LEU A 98 -4.43 0.55 -0.38
C LEU A 98 -5.05 1.14 0.87
N ASN A 99 -5.92 0.37 1.50
CA ASN A 99 -6.60 0.80 2.70
C ASN A 99 -6.36 -0.19 3.84
N PHE A 100 -5.90 0.33 4.97
CA PHE A 100 -5.59 -0.43 6.16
C PHE A 100 -6.38 0.14 7.33
N ASN A 101 -7.41 -0.57 7.79
CA ASN A 101 -8.32 -0.02 8.79
C ASN A 101 -7.77 -0.12 10.21
N LYS A 102 -7.28 -1.30 10.60
CA LYS A 102 -6.74 -1.52 11.93
C LYS A 102 -5.55 -2.46 11.88
N PHE A 103 -4.40 -1.93 12.27
CA PHE A 103 -3.15 -2.65 12.35
C PHE A 103 -2.59 -2.53 13.76
N LEU A 104 -2.22 -3.65 14.38
CA LEU A 104 -1.77 -3.60 15.77
C LEU A 104 -0.27 -3.39 15.89
N ASP A 105 0.59 -4.22 15.30
CA ASP A 105 2.04 -4.08 15.52
C ASP A 105 2.75 -3.43 14.32
N ARG A 106 3.16 -4.22 13.32
CA ARG A 106 4.15 -3.78 12.33
C ARG A 106 3.69 -3.91 10.90
N LEU A 107 3.80 -2.81 10.16
CA LEU A 107 3.55 -2.77 8.74
C LEU A 107 4.79 -2.29 7.97
N ASP A 108 5.35 -3.18 7.16
CA ASP A 108 6.45 -2.88 6.24
C ASP A 108 5.91 -2.91 4.80
N CYS A 109 6.07 -1.82 4.07
CA CYS A 109 5.44 -1.63 2.77
C CYS A 109 6.45 -1.08 1.76
N LEU A 110 6.74 -1.84 0.71
CA LEU A 110 7.64 -1.43 -0.37
C LEU A 110 6.90 -1.35 -1.70
N PHE A 111 7.00 -0.21 -2.34
CA PHE A 111 6.37 0.10 -3.62
C PHE A 111 7.43 0.50 -4.63
N TYR A 112 7.54 -0.28 -5.69
CA TYR A 112 8.30 0.09 -6.87
C TYR A 112 7.32 0.25 -8.04
N ASN A 113 7.22 1.46 -8.60
CA ASN A 113 6.46 1.66 -9.83
C ASN A 113 7.24 2.44 -10.88
N SER A 114 7.32 1.93 -12.11
CA SER A 114 8.01 2.69 -13.17
C SER A 114 7.16 3.88 -13.62
N MET A 115 5.88 3.67 -13.95
CA MET A 115 4.93 4.74 -14.25
C MET A 115 3.65 4.58 -13.47
N LYS A 116 3.21 5.65 -12.79
CA LYS A 116 1.99 5.65 -12.00
C LYS A 116 1.22 6.95 -12.15
N ASN A 117 -0.06 6.89 -12.48
CA ASN A 117 -0.88 8.09 -12.45
C ASN A 117 -1.24 8.45 -11.01
N GLU A 118 -1.99 7.60 -10.31
CA GLU A 118 -2.46 7.91 -8.97
C GLU A 118 -2.14 6.80 -7.97
N SER A 119 -1.87 7.21 -6.73
CA SER A 119 -1.73 6.28 -5.62
C SER A 119 -2.35 6.84 -4.35
N PHE A 120 -3.24 6.07 -3.77
CA PHE A 120 -3.85 6.36 -2.48
C PHE A 120 -3.45 5.28 -1.50
N LEU A 121 -2.82 5.70 -0.41
CA LEU A 121 -2.60 4.86 0.76
C LEU A 121 -3.31 5.50 1.94
N ASN A 122 -4.22 4.75 2.54
CA ASN A 122 -4.95 5.19 3.70
C ASN A 122 -4.75 4.20 4.86
N PHE A 123 -4.43 4.76 6.03
CA PHE A 123 -4.33 4.00 7.27
C PHE A 123 -5.22 4.66 8.32
N ASN A 124 -6.22 3.92 8.81
CA ASN A 124 -7.15 4.48 9.79
C ASN A 124 -6.61 4.39 11.23
N LYS A 125 -6.01 3.25 11.59
CA LYS A 125 -5.41 3.06 12.91
C LYS A 125 -4.23 2.12 12.85
N LEU A 126 -3.08 2.62 13.24
CA LEU A 126 -1.83 1.89 13.44
C LEU A 126 -1.44 2.01 14.91
N SER A 127 -1.14 0.91 15.61
CA SER A 127 -0.64 1.05 16.99
C SER A 127 0.85 1.36 17.01
N ASP A 128 1.68 0.48 16.45
CA ASP A 128 3.12 0.59 16.73
C ASP A 128 3.88 1.19 15.55
N ARG A 129 4.24 0.39 14.53
CA ARG A 129 5.23 0.81 13.54
C ARG A 129 4.76 0.69 12.11
N LEU A 130 4.96 1.76 11.35
CA LEU A 130 4.77 1.81 9.91
C LEU A 130 6.06 2.24 9.21
N ASP A 131 6.62 1.34 8.42
CA ASP A 131 7.75 1.61 7.54
C ASP A 131 7.27 1.54 6.08
N CYS A 132 7.28 2.67 5.37
CA CYS A 132 6.92 2.72 3.96
C CYS A 132 8.07 3.21 3.08
N LEU A 133 8.36 2.46 2.02
CA LEU A 133 9.32 2.81 0.98
C LEU A 133 8.60 2.92 -0.36
N PHE A 134 8.66 4.10 -0.97
CA PHE A 134 8.13 4.36 -2.30
C PHE A 134 9.27 4.72 -3.24
N TYR A 135 9.42 3.95 -4.31
CA TYR A 135 10.26 4.28 -5.45
C TYR A 135 9.37 4.39 -6.68
N ASN A 136 9.29 5.58 -7.28
CA ASN A 136 8.59 5.73 -8.55
C ASN A 136 9.45 6.47 -9.58
N SER A 137 9.54 5.96 -10.81
CA SER A 137 10.26 6.73 -11.85
C SER A 137 9.43 7.93 -12.29
N MET A 138 8.17 7.72 -12.66
CA MET A 138 7.23 8.81 -12.96
C MET A 138 5.93 8.64 -12.19
N LYS A 139 5.51 9.72 -11.53
CA LYS A 139 4.28 9.74 -10.74
C LYS A 139 3.48 11.02 -10.93
N ASN A 140 2.20 10.91 -11.26
CA ASN A 140 1.35 12.09 -11.37
C ASN A 140 0.92 12.57 -9.98
N GLU A 141 0.21 11.72 -9.24
CA GLU A 141 -0.33 12.07 -7.93
C GLU A 141 -0.07 10.99 -6.87
N SER A 142 0.12 11.44 -5.63
CA SER A 142 0.15 10.56 -4.47
C SER A 142 -0.57 11.14 -3.29
N PHE A 143 -1.37 10.31 -2.64
CA PHE A 143 -2.04 10.63 -1.40
C PHE A 143 -1.66 9.58 -0.36
N LEU A 144 -1.09 10.03 0.75
CA LEU A 144 -0.96 9.24 1.97
C LEU A 144 -1.81 9.90 3.04
N ASN A 145 -2.75 9.16 3.59
CA ASN A 145 -3.56 9.60 4.72
C ASN A 145 -3.36 8.65 5.90
N LEU A 146 -2.91 9.18 7.04
CA LEU A 146 -2.87 8.47 8.32
C LEU A 146 -3.79 9.16 9.31
N ASN A 147 -4.85 8.46 9.73
CA ASN A 147 -5.80 9.02 10.70
C ASN A 147 -5.32 8.91 12.15
N LYS A 148 -4.71 7.78 12.52
CA LYS A 148 -4.14 7.58 13.84
C LYS A 148 -2.95 6.64 13.79
N LEU A 149 -1.83 7.10 14.33
CA LEU A 149 -0.63 6.31 14.57
C LEU A 149 -0.18 6.56 16.01
N SER A 150 0.00 5.50 16.81
CA SER A 150 0.46 5.71 18.18
C SER A 150 1.96 5.94 18.26
N ASP A 151 2.78 5.05 17.68
CA ASP A 151 4.22 5.14 17.98
C ASP A 151 5.03 5.73 16.83
N ARG A 152 5.39 4.95 15.81
CA ARG A 152 6.42 5.34 14.84
C ARG A 152 5.99 5.22 13.39
N LEU A 153 6.22 6.30 12.65
CA LEU A 153 6.17 6.32 11.19
C LEU A 153 7.56 6.61 10.62
N ASP A 154 8.08 5.70 9.80
CA ASP A 154 9.19 5.95 8.90
C ASP A 154 8.67 5.88 7.45
N CYS A 155 8.79 6.96 6.69
CA CYS A 155 8.43 6.98 5.28
C CYS A 155 9.58 7.54 4.44
N LEU A 156 9.98 6.80 3.40
CA LEU A 156 10.94 7.27 2.42
C LEU A 156 10.32 7.18 1.03
N SER A 157 10.31 8.30 0.33
CA SER A 157 9.78 8.44 -1.02
C SER A 157 10.90 8.92 -1.94
N TYR A 158 11.16 8.18 -3.00
CA TYR A 158 12.03 8.57 -4.09
C TYR A 158 11.18 8.64 -5.36
N ASN A 159 11.15 9.80 -6.01
CA ASN A 159 10.54 9.93 -7.33
C ASN A 159 11.50 10.60 -8.31
N SER A 160 11.65 10.06 -9.52
CA SER A 160 12.44 10.76 -10.54
C SER A 160 11.67 11.97 -11.08
N MET A 161 10.37 11.81 -11.32
CA MET A 161 9.44 12.87 -11.72
C MET A 161 8.15 12.73 -10.93
N MET A 162 7.72 13.82 -10.29
CA MET A 162 6.47 13.87 -9.53
C MET A 162 5.76 15.20 -9.75
N ASN A 163 4.45 15.15 -10.00
CA ASN A 163 3.63 16.37 -10.11
C ASN A 163 3.07 16.77 -8.75
N GLU A 164 2.26 15.94 -8.11
CA GLU A 164 1.63 16.27 -6.83
C GLU A 164 1.79 15.18 -5.77
N SER A 165 2.05 15.62 -4.53
CA SER A 165 2.09 14.75 -3.36
C SER A 165 1.36 15.39 -2.18
N PHE A 166 0.42 14.64 -1.62
CA PHE A 166 -0.34 15.01 -0.43
C PHE A 166 -0.08 14.01 0.68
N LEU A 167 0.38 14.53 1.83
CA LEU A 167 0.50 13.78 3.07
C LEU A 167 -0.43 14.40 4.11
N ASN A 168 -1.36 13.62 4.65
CA ASN A 168 -2.25 14.05 5.72
C ASN A 168 -2.09 13.17 6.95
N PHE A 169 -1.84 13.80 8.11
CA PHE A 169 -1.71 13.13 9.40
C PHE A 169 -2.64 13.78 10.42
N ASN A 170 -3.63 13.03 10.91
CA ASN A 170 -4.62 13.56 11.85
C ASN A 170 -4.18 13.44 13.31
N LYS A 171 -3.62 12.29 13.72
CA LYS A 171 -3.13 12.05 15.09
C LYS A 171 -1.87 11.19 15.08
N LEU A 172 -0.81 11.75 15.64
CA LEU A 172 0.50 11.13 15.90
C LEU A 172 0.77 11.30 17.39
N SER A 173 1.15 10.24 18.13
CA SER A 173 1.59 10.42 19.52
C SER A 173 3.08 10.61 19.66
N ASP A 174 3.92 9.84 18.93
CA ASP A 174 5.35 9.82 19.25
C ASP A 174 6.28 10.33 18.14
N ARG A 175 6.51 9.57 17.05
CA ARG A 175 7.60 9.89 16.09
C ARG A 175 7.21 9.76 14.62
N LEU A 176 7.62 10.76 13.84
CA LEU A 176 7.47 10.80 12.39
C LEU A 176 8.81 11.17 11.72
N ASP A 177 9.38 10.24 10.97
CA ASP A 177 10.54 10.45 10.11
C ASP A 177 10.10 10.26 8.64
N CYS A 178 9.88 11.36 7.91
CA CYS A 178 9.50 11.33 6.49
C CYS A 178 10.57 12.01 5.63
N LEU A 179 11.13 11.28 4.66
CA LEU A 179 12.06 11.81 3.67
C LEU A 179 11.47 11.67 2.26
N SER A 180 11.58 12.73 1.47
CA SER A 180 11.09 12.72 0.09
C SER A 180 12.16 13.31 -0.82
N TYR A 181 12.65 12.51 -1.77
CA TYR A 181 13.59 12.92 -2.80
C TYR A 181 12.89 12.95 -4.15
N ASN A 182 12.89 14.10 -4.81
CA ASN A 182 12.35 14.26 -6.16
C ASN A 182 13.43 14.85 -7.08
N SER A 183 13.86 14.09 -8.08
CA SER A 183 14.94 14.52 -8.99
C SER A 183 14.53 15.67 -9.92
N MET A 184 13.23 15.75 -10.27
CA MET A 184 12.66 16.84 -11.07
C MET A 184 11.28 17.16 -10.51
N ASN A 185 11.17 18.29 -9.79
CA ASN A 185 9.88 18.81 -9.32
C ASN A 185 9.42 19.94 -10.24
N ASN A 186 8.22 19.81 -10.80
CA ASN A 186 7.55 20.93 -11.47
C ASN A 186 6.57 21.67 -10.52
N GLN A 187 6.32 21.17 -9.30
CA GLN A 187 5.39 21.74 -8.31
C GLN A 187 5.76 21.38 -6.84
N PRO A 188 5.23 22.11 -5.82
CA PRO A 188 5.54 21.90 -4.40
C PRO A 188 4.89 20.63 -3.79
N GLN A 189 5.58 20.03 -2.80
CA GLN A 189 5.05 18.95 -1.96
C GLN A 189 4.26 19.52 -0.77
N TYR A 190 3.07 19.00 -0.49
CA TYR A 190 2.23 19.46 0.63
C TYR A 190 2.12 18.38 1.72
N ALA A 191 2.66 18.67 2.91
CA ALA A 191 2.46 17.85 4.10
C ALA A 191 1.69 18.65 5.16
N LYS A 192 0.54 18.13 5.60
CA LYS A 192 -0.28 18.73 6.65
C LYS A 192 -0.37 17.75 7.81
N ALA A 193 0.33 18.05 8.91
CA ALA A 193 0.05 17.42 10.20
C ALA A 193 -0.84 18.39 11.00
N TRP A 194 -1.89 17.87 11.62
CA TRP A 194 -2.87 18.70 12.35
C TRP A 194 -2.31 19.40 13.59
N THR A 195 -1.05 19.14 13.96
CA THR A 195 -0.38 19.81 15.08
C THR A 195 0.76 20.74 14.67
N ASP A 196 1.29 20.69 13.44
CA ASP A 196 2.26 21.66 12.89
C ASP A 196 2.51 21.38 11.38
N TRP A 197 2.91 22.40 10.62
CA TRP A 197 3.44 22.17 9.26
C TRP A 197 4.81 21.50 9.37
N ILE A 198 4.89 20.20 9.05
CA ILE A 198 6.18 19.51 8.97
C ILE A 198 6.75 19.75 7.57
N VAL A 199 7.87 20.48 7.50
CA VAL A 199 8.64 20.61 6.28
C VAL A 199 9.32 19.27 6.01
N CYS A 200 8.81 18.51 5.05
CA CYS A 200 9.60 17.44 4.43
C CYS A 200 10.76 18.12 3.69
N SER A 201 11.99 17.94 4.18
CA SER A 201 13.17 18.56 3.56
C SER A 201 13.43 17.95 2.19
N THR A 202 13.35 18.76 1.14
CA THR A 202 13.88 18.44 -0.18
C THR A 202 15.38 18.69 -0.17
N THR A 203 16.21 17.65 -0.24
CA THR A 203 17.62 17.82 -0.59
C THR A 203 17.73 17.75 -2.11
N ALA A 204 18.14 18.87 -2.72
CA ALA A 204 18.53 18.96 -4.13
C ALA A 204 19.88 18.30 -4.38
#